data_AF-A0A384J649-F1
#
_entry.id   AF-A0A384J649-F1
#
_cell.length_a   1.000
_cell.length_b   1.000
_cell.length_c   1.000
_cell.angle_alpha   90.00
_cell.angle_beta   90.00
_cell.angle_gamma   90.00
#
_symmetry.space_group_name_H-M   'P 1'
#
loop_
_entity.id
_entity.type
_entity.pdbx_description
1 polymer ?
#
loop_
_entity_poly.entity_id
_entity_poly.type
_entity_poly.pdbx_seq_one_letter_code
_entity_poly.pdbx_strand_id
1 'polypeptide(L)'
;MVESSQKLSKVTCANFDQDEGVKGIPCTKTASKACNGCFLVQYCSRDCQVAHWQTHKKDCKSPFMKKSWRPQWDVEKRRPTFIRDNDDPALGDQPVTMLQHGRKKYLWGNVPAIDIIQSCQNEGKDLPEQLKLLFAASGDIRNVVKSLVELPITYRGECELIINDKDFDVVARNAMLLLTALVFDPIEAADIMIHIWYSAFITESNLQKLQDKILPMIEDVCEKNAVPEH
;
A
#
# COMPACT_ATOMS: atom_id res chain seq x y z
N MET A 1 14.73 16.25 -22.41
CA MET A 1 13.64 16.98 -21.74
C MET A 1 12.36 16.65 -22.47
N VAL A 2 11.60 15.68 -21.96
CA VAL A 2 10.27 15.34 -22.49
C VAL A 2 9.30 15.81 -21.42
N GLU A 3 8.58 16.90 -21.70
CA GLU A 3 7.43 17.32 -20.91
C GLU A 3 6.35 16.24 -21.02
N SER A 4 6.42 15.27 -20.11
CA SER A 4 5.31 14.36 -19.85
C SER A 4 4.23 15.17 -19.13
N SER A 5 3.39 15.86 -19.91
CA SER A 5 2.10 16.34 -19.41
C SER A 5 1.21 15.12 -19.14
N GLN A 6 1.49 14.43 -18.05
CA GLN A 6 0.66 13.34 -17.54
C GLN A 6 -0.74 13.89 -17.32
N LYS A 7 -1.71 13.46 -18.14
CA LYS A 7 -3.13 13.70 -17.87
C LYS A 7 -3.43 13.06 -16.52
N LEU A 8 -3.53 13.87 -15.46
CA LEU A 8 -4.07 13.41 -14.20
C LEU A 8 -5.40 12.71 -14.48
N SER A 9 -5.58 11.53 -13.89
CA SER A 9 -6.83 10.79 -13.94
C SER A 9 -7.98 11.72 -13.51
N LYS A 10 -9.03 11.78 -14.33
CA LYS A 10 -10.18 12.63 -14.06
C LYS A 10 -10.94 12.06 -12.87
N VAL A 11 -10.68 12.57 -11.68
CA VAL A 11 -11.38 12.19 -10.44
C VAL A 11 -12.83 12.67 -10.53
N THR A 12 -13.80 11.82 -10.19
CA THR A 12 -15.21 12.19 -10.09
C THR A 12 -15.50 13.05 -8.86
N CYS A 13 -16.51 13.90 -8.93
CA CYS A 13 -16.95 14.69 -7.79
C CYS A 13 -17.34 13.79 -6.62
N ALA A 14 -16.83 14.06 -5.42
CA ALA A 14 -17.12 13.28 -4.23
C ALA A 14 -18.60 13.34 -3.79
N ASN A 15 -19.38 14.29 -4.31
CA ASN A 15 -20.83 14.31 -4.15
C ASN A 15 -21.49 13.35 -5.17
N PHE A 16 -21.09 12.08 -5.25
CA PHE A 16 -21.60 11.11 -6.23
C PHE A 16 -22.67 10.17 -5.67
N ASP A 17 -22.54 9.75 -4.41
CA ASP A 17 -23.54 8.96 -3.68
C ASP A 17 -24.01 9.75 -2.47
N GLN A 18 -25.33 9.89 -2.35
CA GLN A 18 -25.96 10.41 -1.15
C GLN A 18 -26.55 9.21 -0.42
N ASP A 19 -26.19 8.99 0.84
CA ASP A 19 -26.85 8.01 1.70
C ASP A 19 -28.38 8.21 1.64
N GLU A 20 -29.17 7.13 1.75
CA GLU A 20 -30.63 7.13 1.58
C GLU A 20 -31.43 8.10 2.51
N GLY A 21 -30.76 8.87 3.36
CA GLY A 21 -31.33 9.92 4.21
C GLY A 21 -30.93 11.36 3.88
N VAL A 22 -30.08 11.63 2.88
CA VAL A 22 -29.58 12.99 2.57
C VAL A 22 -30.17 13.52 1.26
N LYS A 23 -30.84 14.67 1.34
CA LYS A 23 -31.49 15.36 0.20
C LYS A 23 -30.49 16.15 -0.65
N GLY A 24 -29.69 15.49 -1.45
CA GLY A 24 -28.80 16.18 -2.37
C GLY A 24 -28.72 15.45 -3.71
N ILE A 25 -28.47 16.25 -4.75
CA ILE A 25 -28.42 15.76 -6.13
C ILE A 25 -27.02 15.15 -6.35
N PRO A 26 -26.91 13.86 -6.73
CA PRO A 26 -25.64 13.23 -7.05
C PRO A 26 -25.02 13.91 -8.29
N CYS A 27 -23.70 14.06 -8.26
CA CYS A 27 -22.93 14.80 -9.24
C CYS A 27 -21.92 13.89 -9.92
N THR A 28 -22.07 13.69 -11.22
CA THR A 28 -21.15 12.90 -12.07
C THR A 28 -20.07 13.74 -12.74
N LYS A 29 -20.00 15.04 -12.45
CA LYS A 29 -19.01 15.94 -13.05
C LYS A 29 -17.60 15.59 -12.56
N THR A 30 -16.60 15.82 -13.40
CA THR A 30 -15.19 15.75 -13.00
C THR A 30 -14.89 16.79 -11.92
N ALA A 31 -14.20 16.36 -10.87
CA ALA A 31 -13.73 17.21 -9.81
C ALA A 31 -12.53 18.04 -10.25
N SER A 32 -12.39 19.24 -9.69
CA SER A 32 -11.27 20.14 -9.98
C SER A 32 -10.68 20.79 -8.74
N LYS A 33 -11.34 20.65 -7.57
CA LYS A 33 -10.96 21.31 -6.32
C LYS A 33 -10.93 20.30 -5.18
N ALA A 34 -9.76 20.07 -4.61
CA ALA A 34 -9.62 19.28 -3.40
C ALA A 34 -10.25 19.99 -2.18
N CYS A 35 -10.72 19.22 -1.20
CA CYS A 35 -11.14 19.78 0.07
C CYS A 35 -9.94 20.37 0.82
N ASN A 36 -9.93 21.69 1.06
CA ASN A 36 -8.83 22.36 1.78
C ASN A 36 -8.62 21.90 3.24
N GLY A 37 -9.58 21.16 3.82
CA GLY A 37 -9.48 20.65 5.17
C GLY A 37 -8.67 19.35 5.27
N CYS A 38 -9.01 18.37 4.44
CA CYS A 38 -8.40 17.04 4.51
C CYS A 38 -7.57 16.65 3.28
N PHE A 39 -7.77 17.30 2.14
CA PHE A 39 -7.17 16.96 0.84
C PHE A 39 -7.48 15.54 0.31
N LEU A 40 -8.36 14.79 0.98
CA LEU A 40 -8.68 13.40 0.63
C LEU A 40 -9.75 13.26 -0.46
N VAL A 41 -10.63 14.25 -0.61
CA VAL A 41 -11.74 14.23 -1.58
C VAL A 41 -11.74 15.47 -2.44
N GLN A 42 -12.29 15.35 -3.65
CA GLN A 42 -12.35 16.46 -4.61
C GLN A 42 -13.79 16.74 -5.05
N TYR A 43 -14.07 18.01 -5.37
CA TYR A 43 -15.38 18.48 -5.81
C TYR A 43 -15.27 19.25 -7.12
N CYS A 44 -16.34 19.25 -7.91
CA CYS A 44 -16.42 20.09 -9.11
C CYS A 44 -16.71 21.57 -8.76
N SER A 45 -17.41 21.82 -7.65
CA SER A 45 -17.82 23.15 -7.19
C SER A 45 -17.94 23.23 -5.67
N ARG A 46 -18.03 24.45 -5.16
CA ARG A 46 -18.31 24.70 -3.73
C ARG A 46 -19.68 24.18 -3.32
N ASP A 47 -20.67 24.26 -4.22
CA ASP A 47 -22.04 23.79 -3.93
C ASP A 47 -22.06 22.28 -3.69
N CYS A 48 -21.33 21.50 -4.49
CA CYS A 48 -21.20 20.06 -4.27
C CYS A 48 -20.50 19.74 -2.94
N GLN A 49 -19.50 20.54 -2.56
CA GLN A 49 -18.86 20.40 -1.24
C GLN A 49 -19.83 20.67 -0.11
N VAL A 50 -20.68 21.70 -0.21
CA VAL A 50 -21.69 22.05 0.80
C VAL A 50 -22.77 20.97 0.88
N ALA A 51 -23.22 20.45 -0.25
CA ALA A 51 -24.20 19.37 -0.32
C ALA A 51 -23.68 18.09 0.34
N HIS A 52 -22.43 17.68 0.07
CA HIS A 52 -21.80 16.51 0.69
C HIS A 52 -21.30 16.76 2.12
N TRP A 53 -21.30 18.01 2.60
CA TRP A 53 -20.65 18.39 3.86
C TRP A 53 -21.20 17.65 5.08
N GLN A 54 -22.50 17.36 5.12
CA GLN A 54 -23.12 16.70 6.27
C GLN A 54 -22.49 15.31 6.56
N THR A 55 -22.24 14.55 5.51
CA THR A 55 -21.57 13.24 5.60
C THR A 55 -20.06 13.44 5.76
N HIS A 56 -19.44 14.24 4.89
CA HIS A 56 -17.99 14.43 4.85
C HIS A 56 -17.37 15.05 6.12
N LYS A 57 -18.10 15.91 6.84
CA LYS A 57 -17.56 16.67 7.99
C LYS A 57 -16.95 15.77 9.07
N LYS A 58 -17.52 14.58 9.27
CA LYS A 58 -17.05 13.60 10.28
C LYS A 58 -15.62 13.16 9.97
N ASP A 59 -15.36 12.79 8.73
CA ASP A 59 -14.04 12.34 8.28
C ASP A 59 -13.07 13.52 8.14
N CYS A 60 -13.55 14.64 7.59
CA CYS A 60 -12.73 15.83 7.36
C CYS A 60 -12.16 16.40 8.67
N LYS A 61 -12.94 16.35 9.76
CA LYS A 61 -12.54 16.84 11.09
C LYS A 61 -12.07 15.73 12.04
N SER A 62 -11.79 14.54 11.51
CA SER A 62 -11.34 13.43 12.33
C SER A 62 -10.05 13.77 13.08
N PRO A 63 -9.87 13.31 14.33
CA PRO A 63 -8.61 13.42 15.05
C PRO A 63 -7.40 12.87 14.26
N PHE A 64 -7.63 11.90 13.36
CA PHE A 64 -6.62 11.33 12.48
C PHE A 64 -6.00 12.36 11.51
N MET A 65 -6.70 13.48 11.24
CA MET A 65 -6.21 14.53 10.32
C MET A 65 -5.34 15.59 11.00
N LYS A 66 -5.18 15.55 12.33
CA LYS A 66 -4.40 16.56 13.06
C LYS A 66 -2.90 16.30 12.87
N LYS A 67 -2.11 17.36 12.67
CA LYS A 67 -0.63 17.26 12.65
C LYS A 67 -0.05 16.69 13.94
N SER A 68 -0.75 16.86 15.06
CA SER A 68 -0.38 16.32 16.36
C SER A 68 -0.92 14.91 16.60
N TRP A 69 -1.48 14.24 15.58
CA TRP A 69 -2.01 12.90 15.74
C TRP A 69 -0.88 11.95 16.15
N ARG A 70 -1.20 11.09 17.11
CA ARG A 70 -0.34 10.01 17.55
C ARG A 70 -1.16 8.72 17.59
N PRO A 71 -0.55 7.56 17.33
CA PRO A 71 -1.23 6.29 17.48
C PRO A 71 -1.80 6.15 18.90
N GLN A 72 -2.98 5.53 19.01
CA GLN A 72 -3.67 5.37 20.29
C GLN A 72 -2.79 4.72 21.37
N TRP A 73 -1.94 3.77 20.97
CA TRP A 73 -1.03 3.10 21.89
C TRP A 73 0.02 4.02 22.50
N ASP A 74 0.49 5.02 21.76
CA ASP A 74 1.45 6.02 22.24
C ASP A 74 0.78 6.96 23.25
N VAL A 75 -0.44 7.41 22.93
CA VAL A 75 -1.25 8.26 23.81
C VAL A 75 -1.58 7.56 25.12
N GLU A 76 -1.94 6.29 25.06
CA GLU A 76 -2.27 5.43 26.21
C GLU A 76 -1.01 4.91 26.93
N LYS A 77 0.19 5.20 26.42
CA LYS A 77 1.46 4.64 26.91
C LYS A 77 1.43 3.11 27.03
N ARG A 78 0.65 2.44 26.18
CA ARG A 78 0.57 0.99 26.13
C ARG A 78 1.52 0.45 25.08
N ARG A 79 1.92 -0.80 25.27
CA ARG A 79 2.64 -1.54 24.23
C ARG A 79 1.74 -1.71 23.00
N PRO A 80 2.24 -1.49 21.78
CA PRO A 80 1.46 -1.78 20.58
C PRO A 80 1.14 -3.28 20.53
N THR A 81 -0.10 -3.62 20.18
CA THR A 81 -0.60 -5.01 20.14
C THR A 81 0.14 -5.89 19.12
N PHE A 82 0.79 -5.27 18.12
CA PHE A 82 1.60 -5.96 17.12
C PHE A 82 3.04 -6.25 17.57
N ILE A 83 3.50 -5.68 18.69
CA ILE A 83 4.80 -5.97 19.31
C ILE A 83 4.53 -6.85 20.53
N ARG A 84 4.62 -8.18 20.39
CA ARG A 84 4.51 -9.14 21.51
C ARG A 84 5.86 -9.81 21.77
N ASP A 85 6.16 -10.09 23.03
CA ASP A 85 7.20 -11.06 23.40
C ASP A 85 6.58 -12.46 23.37
N ASN A 86 7.40 -13.47 23.08
CA ASN A 86 6.97 -14.88 23.05
C ASN A 86 6.50 -15.41 24.43
N ASP A 87 6.63 -14.62 25.49
CA ASP A 87 6.43 -15.03 26.89
C ASP A 87 5.09 -14.55 27.49
N ASP A 88 4.05 -14.34 26.69
CA ASP A 88 2.69 -14.07 27.20
C ASP A 88 1.91 -15.40 27.36
N PRO A 89 1.91 -16.01 28.57
CA PRO A 89 1.35 -17.34 28.81
C PRO A 89 -0.18 -17.40 28.66
N ALA A 90 -0.87 -16.25 28.59
CA ALA A 90 -2.33 -16.21 28.44
C ALA A 90 -2.81 -16.59 27.02
N LEU A 91 -1.91 -16.62 26.03
CA LEU A 91 -2.22 -16.78 24.61
C LEU A 91 -1.10 -17.53 23.88
N GLY A 92 -0.78 -18.76 24.31
CA GLY A 92 0.33 -19.56 23.76
C GLY A 92 0.30 -19.70 22.24
N ASP A 93 1.46 -19.81 21.55
CA ASP A 93 1.71 -20.03 20.10
C ASP A 93 0.76 -19.43 19.05
N GLN A 94 -0.14 -18.52 19.41
CA GLN A 94 -1.13 -18.00 18.49
C GLN A 94 -0.51 -16.87 17.67
N PRO A 95 -0.48 -17.00 16.32
CA PRO A 95 0.11 -15.99 15.45
C PRO A 95 -0.61 -14.65 15.63
N VAL A 96 0.16 -13.56 15.54
CA VAL A 96 -0.35 -12.19 15.65
C VAL A 96 -1.18 -11.92 14.41
N THR A 97 -2.49 -12.12 14.53
CA THR A 97 -3.41 -11.87 13.42
C THR A 97 -4.33 -10.75 13.82
N MET A 98 -4.38 -9.71 12.99
CA MET A 98 -5.30 -8.57 13.14
C MET A 98 -6.78 -8.98 13.05
N LEU A 99 -7.06 -10.27 12.92
CA LEU A 99 -8.35 -10.86 12.64
C LEU A 99 -8.83 -11.65 13.87
N GLN A 100 -9.93 -11.17 14.47
CA GLN A 100 -10.72 -11.93 15.44
C GLN A 100 -11.54 -13.04 14.75
N HIS A 101 -11.76 -12.92 13.45
CA HIS A 101 -12.55 -13.83 12.61
C HIS A 101 -11.78 -14.17 11.32
N GLY A 102 -11.80 -15.43 10.90
CA GLY A 102 -11.12 -15.91 9.69
C GLY A 102 -9.83 -16.69 9.96
N ARG A 103 -9.13 -17.12 8.90
CA ARG A 103 -7.84 -17.81 9.06
C ARG A 103 -6.83 -16.85 9.65
N LYS A 104 -6.14 -17.31 10.68
CA LYS A 104 -5.06 -16.57 11.30
C LYS A 104 -3.87 -16.49 10.32
N LYS A 105 -3.79 -15.39 9.56
CA LYS A 105 -2.65 -15.01 8.72
C LYS A 105 -2.01 -13.69 9.15
N TYR A 106 -0.71 -13.56 8.95
CA TYR A 106 0.05 -12.32 9.08
C TYR A 106 0.11 -11.63 7.70
N LEU A 107 -0.82 -10.71 7.47
CA LEU A 107 -0.91 -9.98 6.20
C LEU A 107 0.10 -8.84 6.10
N TRP A 108 0.64 -8.34 7.20
CA TRP A 108 1.66 -7.29 7.18
C TRP A 108 2.77 -7.64 8.15
N GLY A 109 3.97 -7.18 7.85
CA GLY A 109 5.08 -7.15 8.78
C GLY A 109 4.71 -6.38 10.06
N ASN A 110 5.31 -6.79 11.16
CA ASN A 110 5.10 -6.21 12.48
C ASN A 110 6.07 -5.06 12.81
N VAL A 111 6.91 -4.67 11.85
CA VAL A 111 7.87 -3.57 11.98
C VAL A 111 7.50 -2.40 11.06
N PRO A 112 7.84 -1.14 11.40
CA PRO A 112 7.74 -0.03 10.46
C PRO A 112 8.70 -0.24 9.29
N ALA A 113 8.48 0.51 8.20
CA ALA A 113 9.39 0.51 7.07
C ALA A 113 10.78 1.04 7.50
N ILE A 114 11.80 0.22 7.38
CA ILE A 114 13.18 0.53 7.72
C ILE A 114 14.00 0.48 6.43
N ASP A 115 14.77 1.54 6.19
CA ASP A 115 15.87 1.48 5.22
C ASP A 115 16.99 0.67 5.88
N ILE A 116 17.32 -0.48 5.30
CA ILE A 116 18.33 -1.40 5.82
C ILE A 116 19.74 -0.97 5.39
N ILE A 117 19.84 -0.27 4.25
CA ILE A 117 21.13 0.15 3.69
C ILE A 117 21.71 1.27 4.54
N GLN A 118 20.88 2.26 4.93
CA GLN A 118 21.31 3.44 5.70
C GLN A 118 22.69 3.94 5.25
N SER A 119 22.84 4.26 3.96
CA SER A 119 24.16 4.56 3.35
C SER A 119 25.00 5.54 4.18
N CYS A 120 24.37 6.57 4.74
CA CYS A 120 25.04 7.58 5.57
C CYS A 120 25.52 7.09 6.96
N GLN A 121 24.96 5.98 7.48
CA GLN A 121 25.19 5.51 8.85
C GLN A 121 25.85 4.12 8.93
N ASN A 122 25.61 3.23 7.96
CA ASN A 122 26.08 1.84 8.00
C ASN A 122 27.31 1.62 7.11
N GLU A 123 27.25 1.99 5.82
CA GLU A 123 28.21 1.57 4.79
C GLU A 123 29.18 2.69 4.33
N GLY A 124 28.92 3.94 4.73
CA GLY A 124 29.69 5.11 4.27
C GLY A 124 29.17 5.64 2.93
N LYS A 125 29.78 6.73 2.42
CA LYS A 125 29.32 7.37 1.17
C LYS A 125 29.52 6.49 -0.08
N ASP A 126 30.48 5.57 -0.01
CA ASP A 126 30.88 4.74 -1.14
C ASP A 126 30.19 3.38 -1.04
N LEU A 127 29.00 3.29 -1.62
CA LEU A 127 28.28 2.03 -1.74
C LEU A 127 29.01 1.08 -2.69
N PRO A 128 29.02 -0.24 -2.41
CA PRO A 128 29.65 -1.21 -3.29
C PRO A 128 28.97 -1.29 -4.66
N GLU A 129 29.74 -1.59 -5.71
CA GLU A 129 29.23 -1.72 -7.09
C GLU A 129 28.17 -2.82 -7.22
N GLN A 130 28.18 -3.83 -6.36
CA GLN A 130 27.17 -4.88 -6.31
C GLN A 130 26.60 -5.00 -4.90
N LEU A 131 25.32 -4.67 -4.73
CA LEU A 131 24.58 -4.81 -3.49
C LEU A 131 23.74 -6.09 -3.52
N LYS A 132 23.92 -6.97 -2.55
CA LYS A 132 23.10 -8.18 -2.38
C LYS A 132 22.35 -8.10 -1.07
N LEU A 133 21.04 -7.98 -1.12
CA LEU A 133 20.19 -7.78 0.06
C LEU A 133 19.26 -8.97 0.26
N LEU A 134 19.31 -9.56 1.45
CA LEU A 134 18.43 -10.64 1.87
C LEU A 134 17.35 -10.10 2.81
N PHE A 135 16.10 -10.15 2.36
CA PHE A 135 14.91 -9.90 3.16
C PHE A 135 14.29 -11.25 3.56
N ALA A 136 14.85 -11.85 4.60
CA ALA A 136 14.41 -13.14 5.11
C ALA A 136 13.10 -13.02 5.91
N ALA A 137 12.15 -13.94 5.69
CA ALA A 137 10.83 -13.90 6.35
C ALA A 137 10.13 -12.54 6.19
N SER A 138 10.15 -12.04 4.96
CA SER A 138 9.64 -10.73 4.59
C SER A 138 8.12 -10.72 4.50
N GLY A 139 7.50 -10.52 5.67
CA GLY A 139 6.05 -10.43 5.81
C GLY A 139 5.40 -9.36 4.91
N ASP A 140 6.14 -8.34 4.49
CA ASP A 140 5.79 -7.46 3.37
C ASP A 140 7.01 -6.69 2.80
N ILE A 141 6.81 -6.02 1.66
CA ILE A 141 7.87 -5.35 0.90
C ILE A 141 8.23 -3.94 1.40
N ARG A 142 7.72 -3.44 2.55
CA ARG A 142 7.98 -2.05 3.00
C ARG A 142 9.46 -1.76 3.15
N ASN A 143 10.20 -2.70 3.75
CA ASN A 143 11.64 -2.55 3.95
C ASN A 143 12.39 -2.59 2.62
N VAL A 144 11.93 -3.39 1.66
CA VAL A 144 12.48 -3.45 0.30
C VAL A 144 12.30 -2.09 -0.38
N VAL A 145 11.05 -1.61 -0.45
CA VAL A 145 10.71 -0.33 -1.08
C VAL A 145 11.48 0.81 -0.41
N LYS A 146 11.49 0.87 0.93
CA LYS A 146 12.16 1.93 1.67
C LYS A 146 13.67 1.92 1.43
N SER A 147 14.30 0.75 1.43
CA SER A 147 15.75 0.63 1.18
C SER A 147 16.11 1.04 -0.25
N LEU A 148 15.30 0.66 -1.24
CA LEU A 148 15.54 1.02 -2.64
C LEU A 148 15.31 2.51 -2.94
N VAL A 149 14.30 3.12 -2.32
CA VAL A 149 14.00 4.56 -2.50
C VAL A 149 15.07 5.44 -1.85
N GLU A 150 15.68 4.98 -0.75
CA GLU A 150 16.75 5.71 -0.06
C GLU A 150 18.14 5.49 -0.67
N LEU A 151 18.24 4.67 -1.73
CA LEU A 151 19.49 4.58 -2.48
C LEU A 151 19.84 5.96 -3.09
N PRO A 152 21.12 6.38 -3.00
CA PRO A 152 21.55 7.62 -3.64
C PRO A 152 21.21 7.62 -5.13
N ILE A 153 20.71 8.75 -5.64
CA ILE A 153 20.43 8.93 -7.08
C ILE A 153 21.71 8.73 -7.93
N THR A 154 22.88 8.85 -7.31
CA THR A 154 24.21 8.61 -7.92
C THR A 154 24.59 7.14 -7.99
N TYR A 155 23.88 6.24 -7.31
CA TYR A 155 24.14 4.81 -7.38
C TYR A 155 23.93 4.30 -8.82
N ARG A 156 24.91 3.56 -9.33
CA ARG A 156 24.93 2.97 -10.68
C ARG A 156 25.25 1.47 -10.65
N GLY A 157 25.42 0.92 -9.46
CA GLY A 157 25.72 -0.48 -9.26
C GLY A 157 24.50 -1.39 -9.48
N GLU A 158 24.76 -2.69 -9.43
CA GLU A 158 23.75 -3.72 -9.51
C GLU A 158 23.19 -4.02 -8.12
N CYS A 159 21.87 -4.08 -7.98
CA CYS A 159 21.20 -4.47 -6.74
C CYS A 159 20.44 -5.79 -6.94
N GLU A 160 20.91 -6.82 -6.26
CA GLU A 160 20.30 -8.15 -6.19
C GLU A 160 19.48 -8.27 -4.90
N LEU A 161 18.20 -8.62 -5.03
CA LEU A 161 17.26 -8.70 -3.92
C LEU A 161 16.76 -10.14 -3.79
N ILE A 162 16.90 -10.73 -2.60
CA ILE A 162 16.31 -12.02 -2.25
C ILE A 162 15.22 -11.77 -1.22
N ILE A 163 13.98 -12.12 -1.56
CA ILE A 163 12.79 -11.92 -0.70
C ILE A 163 12.11 -13.26 -0.55
N ASN A 164 11.93 -13.73 0.69
CA ASN A 164 11.20 -14.97 0.95
C ASN A 164 10.25 -14.86 2.14
N ASP A 165 9.26 -15.73 2.19
CA ASP A 165 8.41 -15.96 3.35
C ASP A 165 7.99 -17.44 3.38
N LYS A 166 7.58 -17.93 4.56
CA LYS A 166 7.04 -19.29 4.72
C LYS A 166 5.58 -19.37 4.24
N ASP A 167 4.87 -18.25 4.25
CA ASP A 167 3.47 -18.16 3.85
C ASP A 167 3.36 -17.86 2.35
N PHE A 168 2.78 -18.81 1.59
CA PHE A 168 2.61 -18.66 0.16
C PHE A 168 1.81 -17.42 -0.22
N ASP A 169 0.77 -17.07 0.55
CA ASP A 169 -0.07 -15.92 0.24
C ASP A 169 0.70 -14.60 0.36
N VAL A 170 1.66 -14.53 1.30
CA VAL A 170 2.57 -13.40 1.46
C VAL A 170 3.53 -13.30 0.27
N VAL A 171 4.13 -14.43 -0.13
CA VAL A 171 5.04 -14.48 -1.28
C VAL A 171 4.30 -14.09 -2.56
N ALA A 172 3.11 -14.64 -2.80
CA ALA A 172 2.28 -14.34 -3.96
C ALA A 172 1.90 -12.86 -4.00
N ARG A 173 1.45 -12.28 -2.88
CA ARG A 173 1.16 -10.84 -2.80
C ARG A 173 2.39 -9.98 -3.07
N ASN A 174 3.54 -10.30 -2.47
CA ASN A 174 4.78 -9.55 -2.69
C ASN A 174 5.21 -9.61 -4.17
N ALA A 175 5.10 -10.78 -4.81
CA ALA A 175 5.36 -10.94 -6.24
C ALA A 175 4.39 -10.10 -7.09
N MET A 176 3.09 -10.11 -6.79
CA MET A 176 2.11 -9.26 -7.46
C MET A 176 2.43 -7.77 -7.34
N LEU A 177 2.84 -7.31 -6.15
CA LEU A 177 3.24 -5.91 -5.93
C LEU A 177 4.45 -5.52 -6.80
N LEU A 178 5.46 -6.39 -6.88
CA LEU A 178 6.65 -6.16 -7.71
C LEU A 178 6.32 -6.18 -9.20
N LEU A 179 5.54 -7.16 -9.66
CA LEU A 179 5.08 -7.23 -11.06
C LEU A 179 4.24 -6.00 -11.43
N THR A 180 3.38 -5.55 -10.52
CA THR A 180 2.61 -4.31 -10.71
C THR A 180 3.53 -3.10 -10.89
N ALA A 181 4.56 -2.98 -10.05
CA ALA A 181 5.55 -1.90 -10.16
C ALA A 181 6.36 -1.95 -11.47
N LEU A 182 6.57 -3.14 -12.04
CA LEU A 182 7.32 -3.33 -13.29
C LEU A 182 6.48 -3.05 -14.55
N VAL A 183 5.19 -3.34 -14.51
CA VAL A 183 4.34 -3.39 -15.72
C VAL A 183 3.49 -2.14 -15.93
N PHE A 184 3.13 -1.43 -14.85
CA PHE A 184 2.28 -0.24 -14.92
C PHE A 184 3.09 1.05 -14.79
N ASP A 185 2.51 2.18 -15.21
CA ASP A 185 3.14 3.48 -14.96
C ASP A 185 3.18 3.77 -13.44
N PRO A 186 4.14 4.56 -12.94
CA PRO A 186 4.32 4.73 -11.50
C PRO A 186 3.08 5.23 -10.73
N ILE A 187 2.22 6.04 -11.35
CA ILE A 187 1.03 6.59 -10.68
C ILE A 187 -0.05 5.50 -10.61
N GLU A 188 -0.30 4.82 -11.71
CA GLU A 188 -1.24 3.70 -11.78
C GLU A 188 -0.79 2.51 -10.91
N ALA A 189 0.50 2.16 -10.97
CA ALA A 189 1.11 1.12 -10.16
C ALA A 189 0.91 1.41 -8.67
N ALA A 190 1.18 2.64 -8.23
CA ALA A 190 1.01 3.02 -6.83
C ALA A 190 -0.44 2.85 -6.36
N ASP A 191 -1.42 3.24 -7.17
CA ASP A 191 -2.84 3.06 -6.86
C ASP A 191 -3.22 1.57 -6.71
N ILE A 192 -2.86 0.76 -7.71
CA ILE A 192 -3.12 -0.70 -7.70
C ILE A 192 -2.42 -1.36 -6.50
N MET A 193 -1.15 -1.02 -6.26
CA MET A 193 -0.37 -1.57 -5.14
C MET A 193 -1.00 -1.22 -3.79
N ILE A 194 -1.48 0.01 -3.58
CA ILE A 194 -2.17 0.40 -2.34
C ILE A 194 -3.44 -0.44 -2.15
N HIS A 195 -4.18 -0.70 -3.23
CA HIS A 195 -5.36 -1.56 -3.19
C HIS A 195 -5.02 -3.01 -2.83
N ILE A 196 -3.98 -3.60 -3.44
CA ILE A 196 -3.51 -4.95 -3.11
C ILE A 196 -3.00 -5.03 -1.66
N TRP A 197 -2.35 -3.97 -1.19
CA TRP A 197 -1.60 -4.01 0.06
C TRP A 197 -2.45 -3.67 1.30
N TYR A 198 -3.26 -2.62 1.23
CA TYR A 198 -3.92 -2.04 2.43
C TYR A 198 -5.44 -1.98 2.36
N SER A 199 -6.04 -2.29 1.20
CA SER A 199 -7.49 -2.23 1.07
C SER A 199 -8.14 -3.57 1.40
N ALA A 200 -9.34 -3.53 1.96
CA ALA A 200 -10.17 -4.73 2.14
C ALA A 200 -10.73 -5.25 0.80
N PHE A 201 -10.81 -4.38 -0.21
CA PHE A 201 -11.35 -4.67 -1.53
C PHE A 201 -10.48 -4.05 -2.63
N ILE A 202 -10.36 -4.76 -3.75
CA ILE A 202 -9.77 -4.27 -4.99
C ILE A 202 -10.92 -3.76 -5.86
N THR A 203 -10.78 -2.57 -6.44
CA THR A 203 -11.78 -2.03 -7.38
C THR A 203 -11.85 -2.91 -8.63
N GLU A 204 -13.02 -3.02 -9.25
CA GLU A 204 -13.21 -3.78 -10.51
C GLU A 204 -12.22 -3.35 -11.60
N SER A 205 -11.99 -2.05 -11.76
CA SER A 205 -11.01 -1.53 -12.74
C SER A 205 -9.59 -2.04 -12.48
N ASN A 206 -9.12 -1.98 -11.22
CA ASN A 206 -7.78 -2.47 -10.86
C ASN A 206 -7.69 -3.99 -10.95
N LEU A 207 -8.77 -4.73 -10.66
CA LEU A 207 -8.80 -6.18 -10.84
C LEU A 207 -8.66 -6.55 -12.31
N GLN A 208 -9.41 -5.91 -13.20
CA GLN A 208 -9.33 -6.15 -14.64
C GLN A 208 -7.91 -5.92 -15.16
N LYS A 209 -7.26 -4.81 -14.75
CA LYS A 209 -5.87 -4.52 -15.13
C LYS A 209 -4.89 -5.62 -14.70
N LEU A 210 -5.05 -6.13 -13.48
CA LEU A 210 -4.22 -7.22 -12.98
C LEU A 210 -4.44 -8.51 -13.77
N GLN A 211 -5.69 -8.83 -14.10
CA GLN A 211 -6.04 -9.98 -14.93
C GLN A 211 -5.53 -9.84 -16.37
N ASP A 212 -5.54 -8.65 -16.95
CA ASP A 212 -5.11 -8.44 -18.32
C ASP A 212 -3.58 -8.47 -18.48
N LYS A 213 -2.84 -7.94 -17.49
CA LYS A 213 -1.40 -7.75 -17.62
C LYS A 213 -0.53 -8.64 -16.74
N ILE A 214 -0.98 -8.97 -15.52
CA ILE A 214 -0.17 -9.71 -14.55
C ILE A 214 -0.48 -11.20 -14.59
N LEU A 215 -1.76 -11.57 -14.62
CA LEU A 215 -2.19 -12.98 -14.64
C LEU A 215 -1.53 -13.79 -15.78
N PRO A 216 -1.45 -13.30 -17.04
CA PRO A 216 -0.84 -14.08 -18.12
C PRO A 216 0.64 -14.36 -17.89
N MET A 217 1.35 -13.46 -17.20
CA MET A 217 2.76 -13.66 -16.85
C MET A 217 2.93 -14.78 -15.82
N ILE A 218 1.98 -14.90 -14.88
CA ILE A 218 1.96 -15.96 -13.89
C ILE A 218 1.59 -17.29 -14.56
N GLU A 219 0.55 -17.29 -15.39
CA GLU A 219 0.11 -18.46 -16.15
C GLU A 219 1.21 -19.03 -17.05
N ASP A 220 1.91 -18.18 -17.81
CA ASP A 220 3.04 -18.58 -18.65
C ASP A 220 4.15 -19.29 -17.85
N VAL A 221 4.46 -18.79 -16.65
CA VAL A 221 5.43 -19.45 -15.76
C VAL A 221 4.87 -20.76 -15.22
N CYS A 222 3.61 -20.80 -14.81
CA CYS A 222 2.98 -22.03 -14.31
C CYS A 222 2.92 -23.12 -15.40
N GLU A 223 2.58 -22.76 -16.64
CA GLU A 223 2.54 -23.67 -17.78
C GLU A 223 3.93 -24.24 -18.11
N LYS A 224 4.97 -23.39 -18.11
CA LYS A 224 6.36 -23.83 -18.33
C LYS A 224 6.88 -24.78 -17.26
N ASN A 225 6.35 -24.67 -16.04
CA ASN A 225 6.76 -25.48 -14.89
C ASN A 225 5.79 -26.62 -14.58
N ALA A 226 4.72 -26.80 -15.38
CA ALA A 226 3.81 -27.92 -15.25
C ALA A 226 4.55 -29.21 -15.63
N VAL A 227 4.89 -30.01 -14.61
CA VAL A 227 5.41 -31.37 -14.82
C VAL A 227 4.26 -32.20 -15.37
N PRO A 228 4.40 -32.89 -16.52
CA PRO A 228 3.37 -33.78 -17.00
C PRO A 228 3.09 -34.87 -15.95
N GLU A 229 1.84 -34.95 -15.49
CA GLU A 229 1.40 -36.01 -14.58
C GLU A 229 1.60 -37.37 -15.27
N HIS A 230 2.40 -38.25 -14.66
CA HIS A 230 2.60 -39.63 -15.06
C HIS A 230 1.71 -40.57 -14.26
#